data_AF-A0A1Q3GSR1-F1
#
_entry.id   AF-A0A1Q3GSR1-F1
#
_cell.length_a   1.000
_cell.length_b   1.000
_cell.length_c   1.000
_cell.angle_alpha   90.00
_cell.angle_beta   90.00
_cell.angle_gamma   90.00
#
_symmetry.space_group_name_H-M   'P 1'
#
loop_
_entity.id
_entity.type
_entity.pdbx_description
1 polymer ?
#
loop_
_entity_poly.entity_id
_entity_poly.type
_entity_poly.pdbx_seq_one_letter_code
_entity_poly.pdbx_strand_id
1 'polypeptide(L)'
;MPTKPTPIEELNKFLRQNKKIDFKTFNLLNSKKLESLNWGKVSKEDQPNILKQVKAYQRLLRLLGEHHPKIAKELLKQNLHSAVQIASIPQKKFMSDFLNVFKNEDLMKKFYARALATRSKVLLKYMNIVQNRQPHTKSVNIIS
;
A
#
# COMPACT_ATOMS: atom_id res chain seq x y z
N MET A 1 14.48 19.70 23.65
CA MET A 1 13.97 18.30 23.63
C MET A 1 14.07 17.76 22.21
N PRO A 2 14.60 16.56 21.96
CA PRO A 2 14.55 15.97 20.63
C PRO A 2 13.09 15.68 20.26
N THR A 3 12.63 16.22 19.14
CA THR A 3 11.29 15.96 18.60
C THR A 3 11.21 14.49 18.15
N LYS A 4 10.08 13.82 18.43
CA LYS A 4 9.85 12.47 17.91
C LYS A 4 9.85 12.51 16.37
N PRO A 5 10.50 11.55 15.70
CA PRO A 5 10.55 11.52 14.24
C PRO A 5 9.15 11.38 13.63
N THR A 6 8.93 11.99 12.48
CA THR A 6 7.66 11.86 11.76
C THR A 6 7.48 10.43 11.23
N PRO A 7 6.23 9.95 11.01
CA PRO A 7 5.99 8.61 10.47
C PRO A 7 6.83 8.29 9.22
N ILE A 8 6.96 9.26 8.30
CA ILE A 8 7.73 9.11 7.06
C ILE A 8 9.25 9.03 7.30
N GLU A 9 9.78 9.71 8.32
CA GLU A 9 11.20 9.64 8.70
C GLU A 9 11.56 8.24 9.21
N GLU A 10 10.70 7.65 10.03
CA GLU A 10 10.91 6.30 10.53
C GLU A 10 10.85 5.26 9.42
N LEU A 11 9.88 5.39 8.49
CA LEU A 11 9.84 4.57 7.28
C LEU A 11 11.13 4.72 6.46
N ASN A 12 11.60 5.96 6.26
CA ASN A 12 12.84 6.20 5.51
C ASN A 12 14.05 5.56 6.19
N LYS A 13 14.15 5.64 7.51
CA LYS A 13 15.20 4.99 8.30
C LYS A 13 15.16 3.48 8.13
N PHE A 14 13.97 2.88 8.25
CA PHE A 14 13.76 1.45 8.07
C PHE A 14 14.12 0.97 6.66
N LEU A 15 13.69 1.69 5.62
CA LEU A 15 14.01 1.35 4.23
C LEU A 15 15.52 1.44 3.96
N ARG A 16 16.24 2.38 4.58
CA ARG A 16 17.71 2.47 4.46
C ARG A 16 18.42 1.27 5.10
N GLN A 17 17.93 0.78 6.24
CA GLN A 17 18.46 -0.43 6.88
C GLN A 17 18.27 -1.68 6.02
N ASN A 18 17.22 -1.68 5.20
CA ASN A 18 16.83 -2.80 4.34
C ASN A 18 17.08 -2.49 2.85
N LYS A 19 18.12 -1.71 2.52
CA LYS A 19 18.38 -1.21 1.15
C LYS A 19 18.49 -2.28 0.06
N LYS A 20 18.83 -3.51 0.42
CA LYS A 20 18.96 -4.65 -0.51
C LYS A 20 17.63 -5.36 -0.79
N ILE A 21 16.57 -5.03 -0.05
CA ILE A 21 15.26 -5.68 -0.18
C ILE A 21 14.44 -4.96 -1.24
N ASP A 22 13.99 -5.69 -2.25
CA ASP A 22 12.95 -5.21 -3.16
C ASP A 22 11.57 -5.28 -2.48
N PHE A 23 11.19 -4.18 -1.83
CA PHE A 23 9.89 -4.07 -1.16
C PHE A 23 8.70 -4.12 -2.12
N LYS A 24 8.87 -3.99 -3.44
CA LYS A 24 7.75 -4.14 -4.39
C LYS A 24 7.28 -5.61 -4.43
N THR A 25 8.22 -6.55 -4.41
CA THR A 25 7.97 -7.99 -4.56
C THR A 25 8.06 -8.78 -3.24
N PHE A 26 8.71 -8.22 -2.21
CA PHE A 26 8.85 -8.86 -0.91
C PHE A 26 7.51 -9.29 -0.28
N ASN A 27 7.45 -10.50 0.29
CA ASN A 27 6.23 -11.00 0.91
C ASN A 27 6.11 -10.54 2.38
N LEU A 28 5.39 -9.44 2.60
CA LEU A 28 5.11 -8.85 3.92
C LEU A 28 4.02 -9.58 4.72
N LEU A 29 3.48 -10.70 4.22
CA LEU A 29 2.48 -11.53 4.91
C LEU A 29 3.09 -12.79 5.53
N ASN A 30 4.32 -13.14 5.15
CA ASN A 30 5.01 -14.31 5.67
C ASN A 30 5.83 -13.92 6.91
N SER A 31 5.50 -14.48 8.07
CA SER A 31 6.16 -14.20 9.35
C SER A 31 7.66 -14.48 9.33
N LYS A 32 8.08 -15.65 8.81
CA LYS A 32 9.50 -16.01 8.68
C LYS A 32 10.29 -15.02 7.83
N LYS A 33 9.68 -14.49 6.76
CA LYS A 33 10.30 -13.43 5.95
C LYS A 33 10.35 -12.10 6.71
N LEU A 34 9.33 -11.75 7.50
CA LEU A 34 9.38 -10.53 8.32
C LEU A 34 10.50 -10.57 9.37
N GLU A 35 10.78 -11.75 9.93
CA GLU A 35 11.90 -11.95 10.87
C GLU A 35 13.27 -11.71 10.22
N SER A 36 13.40 -11.91 8.90
CA SER A 36 14.64 -11.65 8.18
C SER A 36 14.89 -10.17 7.87
N LEU A 37 13.97 -9.26 8.20
CA LEU A 37 14.16 -7.83 8.02
C LEU A 37 15.04 -7.25 9.14
N ASN A 38 15.84 -6.23 8.80
CA ASN A 38 16.64 -5.52 9.79
C ASN A 38 15.76 -4.55 10.60
N TRP A 39 15.39 -4.97 11.80
CA TRP A 39 14.62 -4.20 12.78
C TRP A 39 15.49 -3.42 13.79
N GLY A 40 16.82 -3.51 13.72
CA GLY A 40 17.72 -3.13 14.83
C GLY A 40 17.69 -1.67 15.28
N LYS A 41 16.94 -0.78 14.61
CA LYS A 41 16.74 0.62 15.03
C LYS A 41 15.26 0.98 15.23
N VAL A 42 14.42 -0.04 15.39
CA VAL A 42 12.96 0.05 15.62
C VAL A 42 12.66 -0.78 16.87
N SER A 43 12.06 -0.13 17.87
CA SER A 43 11.60 -0.80 19.10
C SER A 43 10.56 -1.87 18.78
N LYS A 44 10.32 -2.84 19.68
CA LYS A 44 9.33 -3.91 19.44
C LYS A 44 7.91 -3.34 19.37
N GLU A 45 7.65 -2.29 20.13
CA GLU A 45 6.41 -1.57 20.25
C GLU A 45 6.08 -0.80 18.95
N ASP A 46 7.10 -0.28 18.26
CA ASP A 46 6.94 0.50 17.02
C ASP A 46 6.87 -0.37 15.74
N GLN A 47 7.31 -1.64 15.79
CA GLN A 47 7.33 -2.51 14.60
C GLN A 47 5.97 -2.62 13.90
N PRO A 48 4.82 -2.76 14.61
CA PRO A 48 3.51 -2.80 13.95
C PRO A 48 3.20 -1.54 13.15
N ASN A 49 3.57 -0.36 13.68
CA ASN A 49 3.35 0.93 13.01
C ASN A 49 4.24 1.06 11.77
N ILE A 50 5.52 0.71 11.87
CA ILE A 50 6.43 0.68 10.73
C ILE A 50 5.96 -0.32 9.68
N LEU A 51 5.52 -1.51 10.08
CA LEU A 51 5.01 -2.52 9.17
C LEU A 51 3.77 -2.03 8.41
N LYS A 52 2.86 -1.31 9.08
CA LYS A 52 1.69 -0.67 8.43
C LYS A 52 2.14 0.30 7.34
N GLN A 53 3.16 1.12 7.60
CA GLN A 53 3.72 2.04 6.63
C GLN A 53 4.43 1.35 5.47
N VAL A 54 5.23 0.31 5.75
CA VAL A 54 5.93 -0.49 4.72
C VAL A 54 4.91 -1.18 3.80
N LYS A 55 3.80 -1.68 4.36
CA LYS A 55 2.69 -2.24 3.56
C LYS A 55 2.03 -1.18 2.68
N ALA A 56 1.84 0.05 3.20
CA ALA A 56 1.31 1.16 2.40
C ALA A 56 2.25 1.55 1.25
N TYR A 57 3.54 1.70 1.56
CA TYR A 57 4.59 1.95 0.59
C TYR A 57 4.62 0.88 -0.52
N GLN A 58 4.59 -0.41 -0.15
CA GLN A 58 4.55 -1.51 -1.11
C GLN A 58 3.32 -1.43 -2.03
N ARG A 59 2.13 -1.14 -1.49
CA ARG A 59 0.91 -1.01 -2.32
C ARG A 59 1.07 0.07 -3.38
N LEU A 60 1.64 1.22 -3.01
CA LEU A 60 1.87 2.32 -3.94
C LEU A 60 2.93 1.96 -5.00
N LEU A 61 4.04 1.33 -4.60
CA LEU A 61 5.05 0.84 -5.54
C LEU A 61 4.45 -0.10 -6.59
N ARG A 62 3.54 -0.99 -6.18
CA ARG A 62 2.86 -1.91 -7.10
C ARG A 62 1.93 -1.19 -8.07
N LEU A 63 1.26 -0.11 -7.64
CA LEU A 63 0.41 0.70 -8.52
C LEU A 63 1.24 1.53 -9.53
N LEU A 64 2.41 2.01 -9.12
CA LEU A 64 3.30 2.79 -9.98
C LEU A 64 3.87 1.97 -11.15
N GLY A 65 3.92 0.64 -11.01
CA GLY A 65 4.40 -0.26 -12.06
C GLY A 65 5.92 -0.23 -12.16
N GLU A 66 6.51 0.88 -12.57
CA GLU A 66 7.97 1.09 -12.56
C GLU A 66 8.49 1.49 -11.18
N HIS A 67 9.82 1.48 -11.00
CA HIS A 67 10.46 1.78 -9.71
C HIS A 67 10.46 3.29 -9.43
N HIS A 68 9.37 3.79 -8.82
CA HIS A 68 9.23 5.20 -8.42
C HIS A 68 9.11 5.39 -6.90
N PRO A 69 10.17 5.08 -6.12
CA PRO A 69 10.13 5.14 -4.66
C PRO A 69 9.93 6.56 -4.12
N LYS A 70 10.38 7.59 -4.83
CA LYS A 70 10.18 9.00 -4.47
C LYS A 70 8.70 9.38 -4.55
N ILE A 71 8.03 9.04 -5.65
CA ILE A 71 6.59 9.29 -5.83
C ILE A 71 5.79 8.58 -4.74
N ALA A 72 6.08 7.29 -4.49
CA ALA A 72 5.39 6.56 -3.43
C ALA A 72 5.53 7.22 -2.05
N LYS A 73 6.72 7.73 -1.70
CA LYS A 73 6.93 8.43 -0.42
C LYS A 73 6.20 9.76 -0.34
N GLU A 74 6.19 10.54 -1.42
CA GLU A 74 5.44 11.80 -1.45
C GLU A 74 3.93 11.55 -1.32
N LEU A 75 3.39 10.52 -1.97
CA LEU A 75 1.99 10.13 -1.80
C LEU A 75 1.66 9.72 -0.35
N LEU A 76 2.56 9.00 0.32
CA LEU A 76 2.39 8.67 1.75
C LEU A 76 2.40 9.91 2.65
N LYS A 77 3.26 10.90 2.39
CA LYS A 77 3.25 12.18 3.12
C LYS A 77 1.92 12.91 2.98
N GLN A 78 1.24 12.72 1.87
CA GLN A 78 -0.09 13.25 1.58
C GLN A 78 -1.23 12.32 2.07
N ASN A 79 -0.94 11.37 2.97
CA ASN A 79 -1.88 10.41 3.55
C ASN A 79 -2.58 9.45 2.55
N LEU A 80 -2.02 9.26 1.34
CA LEU A 80 -2.53 8.31 0.36
C LEU A 80 -1.84 6.95 0.51
N HIS A 81 -2.57 5.95 1.00
CA HIS A 81 -1.99 4.65 1.41
C HIS A 81 -2.48 3.45 0.59
N SER A 82 -3.46 3.64 -0.30
CA SER A 82 -4.13 2.54 -0.98
C SER A 82 -4.83 2.96 -2.28
N ALA A 83 -5.03 1.97 -3.16
CA ALA A 83 -5.81 2.13 -4.39
C ALA A 83 -7.23 2.65 -4.14
N VAL A 84 -7.88 2.21 -3.04
CA VAL A 84 -9.25 2.61 -2.71
C VAL A 84 -9.33 4.11 -2.43
N GLN A 85 -8.42 4.64 -1.62
CA GLN A 85 -8.35 6.08 -1.32
C GLN A 85 -8.04 6.91 -2.57
N ILE A 86 -7.11 6.46 -3.40
CA ILE A 86 -6.77 7.15 -4.65
C ILE A 86 -7.99 7.20 -5.58
N ALA A 87 -8.65 6.05 -5.76
CA ALA A 87 -9.82 5.92 -6.63
C ALA A 87 -11.07 6.66 -6.11
N SER A 88 -11.15 6.99 -4.82
CA SER A 88 -12.23 7.82 -4.28
C SER A 88 -12.08 9.32 -4.59
N ILE A 89 -10.89 9.77 -4.98
CA ILE A 89 -10.66 11.17 -5.38
C ILE A 89 -11.13 11.34 -6.83
N PRO A 90 -11.97 12.34 -7.16
CA PRO A 90 -12.34 12.62 -8.55
C PRO A 90 -11.10 12.81 -9.44
N GLN A 91 -11.09 12.23 -10.64
CA GLN A 91 -9.90 12.23 -11.50
C GLN A 91 -9.35 13.64 -11.74
N LYS A 92 -10.20 14.61 -12.13
CA LYS A 92 -9.77 16.00 -12.35
C LYS A 92 -9.06 16.58 -11.12
N LYS A 93 -9.60 16.34 -9.92
CA LYS A 93 -9.01 16.79 -8.67
C LYS A 93 -7.68 16.10 -8.39
N PHE A 94 -7.62 14.77 -8.54
CA PHE A 94 -6.38 14.03 -8.36
C PHE A 94 -5.28 14.53 -9.30
N MET A 95 -5.63 14.78 -10.57
CA MET A 95 -4.66 15.23 -11.56
C MET A 95 -4.16 16.65 -11.24
N SER A 96 -5.05 17.55 -10.80
CA SER A 96 -4.67 18.90 -10.37
C SER A 96 -3.77 18.89 -9.13
N ASP A 97 -4.14 18.13 -8.10
CA ASP A 97 -3.46 18.18 -6.80
C ASP A 97 -2.08 17.51 -6.81
N PHE A 98 -1.88 16.50 -7.67
CA PHE A 98 -0.69 15.63 -7.62
C PHE A 98 0.24 15.74 -8.84
N LEU A 99 -0.04 16.60 -9.82
CA LEU A 99 0.82 16.74 -11.01
C LEU A 99 2.28 17.03 -10.66
N ASN A 100 2.52 17.90 -9.67
CA ASN A 100 3.86 18.25 -9.20
C ASN A 100 4.63 17.07 -8.57
N VAL A 101 3.91 16.09 -8.00
CA VAL A 101 4.50 14.88 -7.42
C VAL A 101 4.97 13.94 -8.52
N PHE A 102 4.15 13.77 -9.58
CA PHE A 102 4.45 12.84 -10.66
C PHE A 102 5.40 13.42 -11.71
N LYS A 103 5.30 14.73 -11.99
CA LYS A 103 6.04 15.45 -13.06
C LYS A 103 5.88 14.82 -14.46
N ASN A 104 4.94 13.90 -14.61
CA ASN A 104 4.65 13.16 -15.83
C ASN A 104 3.16 12.79 -15.81
N GLU A 105 2.40 13.40 -16.71
CA GLU A 105 0.95 13.25 -16.75
C GLU A 105 0.52 11.84 -17.18
N ASP A 106 1.22 11.22 -18.13
CA ASP A 106 0.93 9.86 -18.59
C ASP A 106 1.14 8.83 -17.47
N LEU A 107 2.23 8.95 -16.72
CA LEU A 107 2.48 8.13 -15.54
C LEU A 107 1.36 8.30 -14.50
N MET A 108 0.93 9.55 -14.25
CA MET A 108 -0.14 9.85 -13.30
C MET A 108 -1.49 9.26 -13.75
N LYS A 109 -1.83 9.38 -15.04
CA LYS A 109 -3.02 8.77 -15.65
C LYS A 109 -2.99 7.25 -15.52
N LYS A 110 -1.87 6.61 -15.87
CA LYS A 110 -1.69 5.15 -15.74
C LYS A 110 -1.79 4.70 -14.28
N PHE A 111 -1.19 5.44 -13.35
CA PHE A 111 -1.29 5.16 -11.92
C PHE A 111 -2.74 5.22 -11.43
N TYR A 112 -3.48 6.27 -11.79
CA TYR A 112 -4.87 6.45 -11.40
C TYR A 112 -5.79 5.35 -12.01
N ALA A 113 -5.59 5.02 -13.29
CA ALA A 113 -6.32 3.92 -13.94
C ALA A 113 -6.07 2.57 -13.25
N ARG A 114 -4.82 2.27 -12.86
CA ARG A 114 -4.50 1.07 -12.08
C ARG A 114 -5.15 1.09 -10.69
N ALA A 115 -5.23 2.25 -10.05
CA ALA A 115 -5.91 2.39 -8.77
C ALA A 115 -7.42 2.09 -8.89
N LEU A 116 -8.08 2.60 -9.92
CA LEU A 116 -9.49 2.26 -10.24
C LEU A 116 -9.67 0.75 -10.45
N ALA A 117 -8.86 0.16 -11.33
CA ALA A 117 -8.93 -1.28 -11.60
C ALA A 117 -8.69 -2.13 -10.35
N THR A 118 -7.74 -1.72 -9.50
CA THR A 118 -7.43 -2.41 -8.24
C THR A 118 -8.58 -2.26 -7.24
N ARG A 119 -9.20 -1.08 -7.12
CA ARG A 119 -10.40 -0.88 -6.29
C ARG A 119 -11.52 -1.83 -6.72
N SER A 120 -11.80 -1.93 -8.01
CA SER A 120 -12.85 -2.83 -8.53
C SER A 120 -12.56 -4.29 -8.17
N LYS A 121 -11.32 -4.76 -8.34
CA LYS A 121 -10.92 -6.12 -7.95
C LYS A 121 -11.08 -6.38 -6.45
N VAL A 122 -10.72 -5.42 -5.61
CA VAL A 122 -10.87 -5.54 -4.15
C VAL A 122 -12.35 -5.63 -3.77
N LEU A 123 -13.21 -4.80 -4.38
CA LEU A 123 -14.64 -4.79 -4.11
C LEU A 123 -15.30 -6.11 -4.52
N LEU A 124 -15.00 -6.62 -5.72
CA LEU A 124 -15.51 -7.92 -6.18
C LEU A 124 -15.08 -9.06 -5.24
N LYS A 125 -13.81 -9.07 -4.82
CA LYS A 125 -13.33 -10.08 -3.87
C LYS A 125 -14.04 -9.99 -2.52
N TYR A 126 -14.29 -8.77 -2.04
CA TYR A 126 -15.05 -8.56 -0.81
C TYR A 126 -16.50 -9.05 -0.94
N MET A 127 -17.19 -8.69 -2.03
CA MET A 127 -18.55 -9.15 -2.32
C MET A 127 -18.64 -10.69 -2.35
N ASN A 128 -17.71 -11.35 -3.04
CA ASN A 128 -17.66 -12.82 -3.09
C ASN A 128 -17.46 -13.44 -1.70
N ILE A 129 -16.61 -12.84 -0.86
CA ILE A 129 -16.41 -13.32 0.52
C ILE A 129 -17.68 -13.15 1.35
N VAL A 130 -18.39 -12.03 1.21
CA VAL A 130 -19.63 -11.77 1.95
C VAL A 130 -20.74 -12.72 1.50
N GLN A 131 -20.95 -12.87 0.19
CA GLN A 131 -21.97 -13.77 -0.38
C GLN A 131 -21.74 -15.23 0.03
N ASN A 132 -20.50 -15.72 -0.06
CA ASN A 132 -20.17 -17.11 0.30
C ASN A 132 -20.23 -17.37 1.82
N ARG A 133 -20.34 -16.33 2.64
CA ARG A 133 -20.53 -16.42 4.10
C ARG A 133 -22.00 -16.31 4.51
N GLN A 134 -22.91 -15.96 3.60
CA GLN A 134 -24.35 -15.94 3.89
C GLN A 134 -24.87 -17.38 4.07
N PRO A 135 -25.83 -17.61 4.99
CA PRO A 135 -26.31 -18.96 5.31
C PRO A 135 -26.91 -19.71 4.12
N HIS A 136 -27.44 -18.99 3.11
CA HIS A 136 -28.07 -19.59 1.93
C HIS A 136 -27.10 -20.31 0.97
N THR A 137 -25.79 -20.03 1.03
CA THR A 137 -24.78 -20.76 0.23
C THR A 137 -24.21 -21.97 0.95
N LYS A 138 -24.41 -22.10 2.27
CA LYS A 138 -23.99 -23.30 3.03
C LYS A 138 -24.94 -24.48 2.84
N SER A 139 -26.19 -24.22 2.46
CA SER A 139 -27.22 -25.24 2.23
C SER A 139 -27.10 -25.98 0.89
N VAL A 140 -26.19 -25.58 -0.01
CA VAL A 140 -26.01 -26.25 -1.33
C VAL A 140 -24.90 -27.32 -1.30
N ASN A 141 -24.10 -27.41 -0.23
CA ASN A 141 -23.07 -28.46 -0.08
C ASN A 141 -23.47 -29.55 0.95
N ILE A 142 -24.75 -29.63 1.29
CA ILE A 142 -25.31 -30.72 2.11
C ILE A 142 -26.49 -31.28 1.33
N ILE A 143 -26.23 -31.97 0.22
CA ILE A 143 -26.99 -33.08 -0.37
C ILE A 143 -26.24 -33.41 -1.68
N SER A 144 -25.67 -34.63 -1.70
CA SER A 144 -25.18 -35.41 -2.85
C SER A 144 -23.83 -35.06 -3.47
#